data_AF-A0A5C9B9F0-F1
#
_entry.id   AF-A0A5C9B9F0-F1
#
_cell.length_a   1.000
_cell.length_b   1.000
_cell.length_c   1.000
_cell.angle_alpha   90.00
_cell.angle_beta   90.00
_cell.angle_gamma   90.00
#
_symmetry.space_group_name_H-M   'P 1'
#
loop_
_entity.id
_entity.type
_entity.pdbx_description
1 polymer ?
#
loop_
_entity_poly.entity_id
_entity_poly.type
_entity_poly.pdbx_seq_one_letter_code
_entity_poly.pdbx_strand_id
1 'polypeptide(L)'
;MNRFAAALACLTFSWWMAVSAHSQEPMHRATHLGNPATRFADPLKTPDDLRRTLQSEALREDVQRVLRMSGYTGSMDDFLRAAAQAPVQALSIPVGSVLPAMSTRRKGRPHLLRNVLWAGKAPIDAYEFSFISGERRYRVVTPKACSNFWVEEQLPPPRHALDLSCETPEEVPHPYLAQVCNTLRNVGDLTEPRALLSLPMPAGAKVRCVSGGADVSDPTRLSWAFANFEPGAARTVCATFAPDQAARIEFAGSATGERAPAVTSRCATRFSASDVEPIRIVGPQAPAPVGTEAEYLVRVRNPGAAPLANVRLAVRLDQRQSFVGGSGPTPVVVAADGLLRTGALASLGPGEQAEWRLVAKTLETGEARMEVDLETDQFFCPLRKTWAGAGN
;
A
#
# COMPACT_ATOMS: atom_id res chain seq x y z
N MET A 1 82.44 5.45 36.08
CA MET A 1 82.53 4.75 37.38
C MET A 1 81.38 5.22 38.27
N ASN A 2 80.71 4.28 38.95
CA ASN A 2 79.58 4.40 39.89
C ASN A 2 78.24 4.89 39.29
N ARG A 3 77.28 4.00 38.99
CA ARG A 3 76.38 3.22 39.89
C ARG A 3 75.50 4.11 40.79
N PHE A 4 74.27 4.36 40.34
CA PHE A 4 73.11 4.59 41.21
C PHE A 4 71.95 3.70 40.73
N ALA A 5 71.41 2.92 41.66
CA ALA A 5 70.38 1.94 41.46
C ALA A 5 68.99 2.59 41.47
N ALA A 6 68.13 2.21 40.53
CA ALA A 6 66.69 2.45 40.59
C ALA A 6 65.98 1.09 40.72
N ALA A 7 65.27 0.89 41.81
CA ALA A 7 64.46 -0.29 42.08
C ALA A 7 63.20 -0.28 41.19
N LEU A 8 63.04 -1.31 40.38
CA LEU A 8 61.86 -1.53 39.54
C LEU A 8 60.87 -2.42 40.33
N ALA A 9 59.73 -1.86 40.73
CA ALA A 9 58.64 -2.62 41.32
C ALA A 9 57.84 -3.31 40.20
N CYS A 10 57.94 -4.65 40.10
CA CYS A 10 57.07 -5.46 39.24
C CYS A 10 55.67 -5.56 39.84
N LEU A 11 54.73 -4.77 39.31
CA LEU A 11 53.28 -4.98 39.50
C LEU A 11 52.81 -6.08 38.55
N THR A 12 52.61 -7.28 39.07
CA THR A 12 51.94 -8.37 38.34
C THR A 12 50.43 -8.08 38.29
N PHE A 13 49.94 -7.61 37.14
CA PHE A 13 48.51 -7.54 36.85
C PHE A 13 48.01 -8.96 36.52
N SER A 14 47.47 -9.66 37.51
CA SER A 14 46.75 -10.91 37.28
C SER A 14 45.39 -10.61 36.63
N TRP A 15 45.30 -10.82 35.31
CA TRP A 15 44.03 -10.89 34.59
C TRP A 15 43.21 -12.09 35.09
N TRP A 16 42.24 -11.83 35.95
CA TRP A 16 41.19 -12.80 36.24
C TRP A 16 40.21 -12.81 35.06
N MET A 17 40.34 -13.80 34.17
CA MET A 17 39.24 -14.15 33.27
C MET A 17 38.10 -14.67 34.13
N ALA A 18 37.12 -13.82 34.42
CA ALA A 18 35.83 -14.24 34.92
C ALA A 18 35.14 -15.03 33.79
N VAL A 19 35.31 -16.35 33.82
CA VAL A 19 34.40 -17.25 33.11
C VAL A 19 33.04 -17.06 33.78
N SER A 20 32.14 -16.34 33.10
CA SER A 20 30.73 -16.32 33.47
C SER A 20 30.20 -17.75 33.31
N ALA A 21 30.22 -18.51 34.40
CA ALA A 21 29.47 -19.74 34.53
C ALA A 21 28.00 -19.39 34.31
N HIS A 22 27.50 -19.63 33.09
CA HIS A 22 26.07 -19.69 32.85
C HIS A 22 25.57 -20.85 33.69
N SER A 23 24.99 -20.57 34.86
CA SER A 23 24.27 -21.58 35.63
C SER A 23 23.12 -22.09 34.75
N GLN A 24 23.30 -23.25 34.14
CA GLN A 24 22.20 -23.94 33.45
C GLN A 24 21.15 -24.24 34.51
N GLU A 25 19.98 -23.60 34.42
CA GLU A 25 18.87 -23.94 35.32
C GLU A 25 18.56 -25.44 35.20
N PRO A 26 18.43 -26.17 36.33
CA PRO A 26 18.26 -27.61 36.33
C PRO A 26 17.01 -28.00 35.56
N MET A 27 17.15 -28.97 34.65
CA MET A 27 16.05 -29.49 33.83
C MET A 27 14.91 -30.04 34.71
N HIS A 28 13.68 -29.57 34.47
CA HIS A 28 12.52 -30.06 35.18
C HIS A 28 11.86 -31.21 34.41
N ARG A 29 11.84 -32.41 34.98
CA ARG A 29 11.20 -33.58 34.34
C ARG A 29 9.73 -33.68 34.73
N ALA A 30 8.83 -33.39 33.78
CA ALA A 30 7.39 -33.53 33.95
C ALA A 30 6.86 -34.83 33.31
N THR A 31 6.13 -35.66 34.05
CA THR A 31 5.56 -36.93 33.55
C THR A 31 4.03 -36.95 33.51
N HIS A 32 3.38 -35.94 34.09
CA HIS A 32 1.92 -35.83 34.20
C HIS A 32 1.49 -34.36 34.22
N LEU A 33 0.35 -34.04 33.61
CA LEU A 33 -0.26 -32.71 33.60
C LEU A 33 -1.68 -32.76 34.18
N GLY A 34 -2.14 -31.62 34.69
CA GLY A 34 -3.54 -31.47 35.14
C GLY A 34 -3.79 -31.68 36.62
N ASN A 35 -2.74 -31.82 37.44
CA ASN A 35 -2.91 -31.87 38.90
C ASN A 35 -3.54 -30.54 39.41
N PRO A 36 -4.72 -30.58 40.07
CA PRO A 36 -5.42 -29.39 40.55
C PRO A 36 -4.59 -28.46 41.44
N ALA A 37 -3.62 -28.98 42.20
CA ALA A 37 -2.77 -28.18 43.07
C ALA A 37 -1.73 -27.33 42.29
N THR A 38 -1.45 -27.71 41.04
CA THR A 38 -0.37 -27.13 40.21
C THR A 38 -0.84 -26.50 38.91
N ARG A 39 -2.12 -26.69 38.55
CA ARG A 39 -2.72 -26.14 37.32
C ARG A 39 -2.98 -24.64 37.47
N PHE A 40 -2.84 -23.89 36.39
CA PHE A 40 -3.08 -22.45 36.40
C PHE A 40 -4.58 -22.13 36.52
N ALA A 41 -5.41 -22.86 35.75
CA ALA A 41 -6.86 -22.79 35.71
C ALA A 41 -7.45 -24.16 35.31
N ASP A 42 -8.77 -24.23 35.13
CA ASP A 42 -9.46 -25.45 34.70
C ASP A 42 -9.02 -25.88 33.29
N PRO A 43 -9.02 -27.20 32.98
CA PRO A 43 -8.60 -27.70 31.67
C PRO A 43 -9.42 -27.12 30.51
N LEU A 44 -8.75 -26.88 29.39
CA LEU A 44 -9.31 -26.28 28.18
C LEU A 44 -9.92 -27.36 27.26
N LYS A 45 -11.13 -27.15 26.78
CA LYS A 45 -11.79 -28.00 25.79
C LYS A 45 -11.90 -27.32 24.43
N THR A 46 -12.11 -26.01 24.44
CA THR A 46 -12.25 -25.18 23.24
C THR A 46 -11.27 -24.00 23.25
N PRO A 47 -11.00 -23.38 22.10
CA PRO A 47 -10.28 -22.10 22.06
C PRO A 47 -10.92 -21.03 22.94
N ASP A 48 -12.24 -20.98 23.06
CA ASP A 48 -12.93 -19.97 23.87
C ASP A 48 -12.67 -20.15 25.38
N ASP A 49 -12.40 -21.38 25.84
CA ASP A 49 -11.93 -21.61 27.21
C ASP A 49 -10.59 -20.91 27.46
N LEU A 50 -9.67 -20.97 26.49
CA LEU A 50 -8.38 -20.27 26.56
C LEU A 50 -8.60 -18.76 26.60
N ARG A 51 -9.43 -18.24 25.68
CA ARG A 51 -9.74 -16.81 25.61
C ARG A 51 -10.31 -16.29 26.91
N ARG A 52 -11.29 -17.00 27.50
CA ARG A 52 -11.88 -16.63 28.81
C ARG A 52 -10.86 -16.70 29.94
N THR A 53 -10.03 -17.73 29.96
CA THR A 53 -8.99 -17.91 30.99
C THR A 53 -7.99 -16.76 30.99
N LEU A 54 -7.43 -16.42 29.82
CA LEU A 54 -6.41 -15.37 29.70
C LEU A 54 -6.95 -13.95 29.87
N GLN A 55 -8.25 -13.74 29.61
CA GLN A 55 -8.91 -12.44 29.78
C GLN A 55 -9.56 -12.26 31.16
N SER A 56 -9.62 -13.31 31.98
CA SER A 56 -10.29 -13.30 33.29
C SER A 56 -9.75 -12.19 34.20
N GLU A 57 -10.64 -11.38 34.76
CA GLU A 57 -10.27 -10.34 35.72
C GLU A 57 -9.70 -10.93 37.01
N ALA A 58 -10.26 -12.05 37.46
CA ALA A 58 -9.82 -12.76 38.66
C ALA A 58 -8.41 -13.35 38.52
N LEU A 59 -8.01 -13.72 37.29
CA LEU A 59 -6.67 -14.26 37.00
C LEU A 59 -5.70 -13.19 36.49
N ARG A 60 -6.13 -11.92 36.38
CA ARG A 60 -5.37 -10.89 35.68
C ARG A 60 -3.97 -10.74 36.24
N GLU A 61 -3.81 -10.52 37.55
CA GLU A 61 -2.49 -10.39 38.19
C GLU A 61 -1.59 -11.62 38.00
N ASP A 62 -2.18 -12.82 38.06
CA ASP A 62 -1.48 -14.07 37.85
C ASP A 62 -0.99 -14.22 36.41
N VAL A 63 -1.82 -13.84 35.43
CA VAL A 63 -1.44 -13.76 34.01
C VAL A 63 -0.28 -12.78 33.84
N GLN A 64 -0.37 -11.56 34.38
CA GLN A 64 0.72 -10.59 34.28
C GLN A 64 2.02 -11.09 34.91
N ARG A 65 1.93 -11.86 36.01
CA ARG A 65 3.10 -12.47 36.65
C ARG A 65 3.73 -13.52 35.76
N VAL A 66 2.95 -14.41 35.15
CA VAL A 66 3.46 -15.43 34.21
C VAL A 66 4.10 -14.77 32.98
N LEU A 67 3.49 -13.72 32.43
CA LEU A 67 4.07 -12.94 31.33
C LEU A 67 5.44 -12.38 31.70
N ARG A 68 5.54 -11.69 32.84
CA ARG A 68 6.82 -11.14 33.32
C ARG A 68 7.87 -12.22 33.56
N MET A 69 7.51 -13.33 34.20
CA MET A 69 8.45 -14.44 34.43
C MET A 69 8.91 -15.07 33.11
N SER A 70 8.04 -15.10 32.09
CA SER A 70 8.36 -15.64 30.75
C SER A 70 9.26 -14.71 29.94
N GLY A 71 9.53 -13.50 30.43
CA GLY A 71 10.35 -12.50 29.72
C GLY A 71 9.57 -11.68 28.69
N TYR A 72 8.23 -11.69 28.76
CA TYR A 72 7.41 -10.83 27.90
C TYR A 72 7.64 -9.36 28.25
N THR A 73 8.06 -8.56 27.26
CA THR A 73 8.30 -7.12 27.41
C THR A 73 7.30 -6.26 26.63
N GLY A 74 6.26 -6.86 26.05
CA GLY A 74 5.22 -6.14 25.32
C GLY A 74 4.15 -5.50 26.22
N SER A 75 3.17 -4.87 25.60
CA SER A 75 2.03 -4.24 26.28
C SER A 75 1.00 -5.28 26.75
N MET A 76 0.38 -5.04 27.91
CA MET A 76 -0.75 -5.85 28.36
C MET A 76 -1.95 -5.74 27.42
N ASP A 77 -2.19 -4.57 26.83
CA ASP A 77 -3.34 -4.34 25.94
C ASP A 77 -3.21 -5.15 24.64
N ASP A 78 -2.00 -5.24 24.10
CA ASP A 78 -1.73 -6.08 22.93
C ASP A 78 -1.95 -7.56 23.24
N PHE A 79 -1.48 -8.02 24.41
CA PHE A 79 -1.70 -9.39 24.85
C PHE A 79 -3.19 -9.70 25.02
N LEU A 80 -3.96 -8.82 25.66
CA LEU A 80 -5.39 -9.01 25.88
C LEU A 80 -6.17 -9.00 24.56
N ARG A 81 -5.86 -8.06 23.65
CA ARG A 81 -6.43 -8.02 22.30
C ARG A 81 -6.10 -9.30 21.51
N ALA A 82 -4.86 -9.78 21.59
CA ALA A 82 -4.46 -11.03 20.97
C ALA A 82 -5.18 -12.24 21.57
N ALA A 83 -5.25 -12.34 22.90
CA ALA A 83 -6.01 -13.39 23.59
C ALA A 83 -7.49 -13.39 23.17
N ALA A 84 -8.07 -12.22 22.90
CA ALA A 84 -9.45 -12.08 22.46
C ALA A 84 -9.66 -12.46 20.98
N GLN A 85 -8.72 -12.12 20.08
CA GLN A 85 -8.98 -12.11 18.63
C GLN A 85 -8.04 -12.98 17.79
N ALA A 86 -6.82 -13.25 18.25
CA ALA A 86 -5.83 -13.97 17.46
C ALA A 86 -6.32 -15.39 17.11
N PRO A 87 -6.07 -15.90 15.89
CA PRO A 87 -6.39 -17.27 15.54
C PRO A 87 -5.68 -18.26 16.47
N VAL A 88 -6.45 -19.10 17.16
CA VAL A 88 -5.93 -20.12 18.07
C VAL A 88 -5.79 -21.44 17.30
N GLN A 89 -4.60 -22.02 17.33
CA GLN A 89 -4.29 -23.29 16.68
C GLN A 89 -4.11 -24.39 17.72
N ALA A 90 -4.45 -25.63 17.35
CA ALA A 90 -4.14 -26.79 18.15
C ALA A 90 -2.69 -27.22 17.92
N LEU A 91 -1.99 -27.55 18.99
CA LEU A 91 -0.60 -27.98 18.98
C LEU A 91 -0.51 -29.34 19.70
N SER A 92 0.21 -30.29 19.11
CA SER A 92 0.57 -31.54 19.77
C SER A 92 2.07 -31.52 20.07
N ILE A 93 2.44 -31.54 21.35
CA ILE A 93 3.84 -31.48 21.78
C ILE A 93 4.33 -32.91 22.05
N PRO A 94 5.27 -33.45 21.27
CA PRO A 94 5.73 -34.83 21.42
C PRO A 94 6.36 -35.13 22.77
N VAL A 95 6.27 -36.40 23.20
CA VAL A 95 7.08 -36.93 24.31
C VAL A 95 8.55 -36.78 23.97
N GLY A 96 9.35 -36.37 24.96
CA GLY A 96 10.77 -36.06 24.81
C GLY A 96 11.07 -34.58 24.52
N SER A 97 10.05 -33.75 24.25
CA SER A 97 10.24 -32.32 24.00
C SER A 97 10.75 -31.61 25.25
N VAL A 98 11.67 -30.65 25.09
CA VAL A 98 12.09 -29.74 26.15
C VAL A 98 11.39 -28.40 25.92
N LEU A 99 10.41 -28.09 26.77
CA LEU A 99 9.71 -26.81 26.75
C LEU A 99 10.62 -25.73 27.34
N PRO A 100 10.69 -24.54 26.72
CA PRO A 100 11.52 -23.45 27.26
C PRO A 100 10.99 -22.99 28.61
N ALA A 101 9.67 -23.00 28.78
CA ALA A 101 9.02 -22.70 30.05
C ALA A 101 7.64 -23.35 30.16
N MET A 102 7.09 -23.40 31.38
CA MET A 102 5.69 -23.71 31.64
C MET A 102 5.29 -23.13 32.99
N SER A 103 4.19 -22.36 33.07
CA SER A 103 3.70 -21.88 34.36
C SER A 103 3.26 -23.06 35.24
N THR A 104 3.21 -22.83 36.55
CA THR A 104 2.63 -23.78 37.51
C THR A 104 2.19 -23.01 38.76
N ARG A 105 1.42 -23.66 39.66
CA ARG A 105 1.13 -23.10 40.99
C ARG A 105 1.95 -23.79 42.06
N ARG A 106 2.54 -22.97 42.95
CA ARG A 106 3.19 -23.43 44.20
C ARG A 106 2.59 -22.65 45.36
N LYS A 107 1.93 -23.35 46.29
CA LYS A 107 1.21 -22.75 47.42
C LYS A 107 0.23 -21.65 46.95
N GLY A 108 -0.53 -21.95 45.90
CA GLY A 108 -1.52 -21.05 45.30
C GLY A 108 -0.95 -19.95 44.40
N ARG A 109 0.36 -19.68 44.41
CA ARG A 109 0.98 -18.60 43.62
C ARG A 109 1.54 -19.11 42.29
N PRO A 110 1.44 -18.34 41.19
CA PRO A 110 2.10 -18.68 39.93
C PRO A 110 3.63 -18.70 40.08
N HIS A 111 4.23 -19.70 39.46
CA HIS A 111 5.67 -19.86 39.27
C HIS A 111 5.92 -20.28 37.81
N LEU A 112 7.15 -20.12 37.32
CA LEU A 112 7.53 -20.54 35.98
C LEU A 112 8.63 -21.60 36.07
N LEU A 113 8.34 -22.79 35.57
CA LEU A 113 9.35 -23.82 35.38
C LEU A 113 10.08 -23.51 34.06
N ARG A 114 11.40 -23.66 34.01
CA ARG A 114 12.19 -23.59 32.77
C ARG A 114 12.75 -24.96 32.41
N ASN A 115 13.18 -25.12 31.17
CA ASN A 115 13.81 -26.35 30.67
C ASN A 115 13.00 -27.61 31.05
N VAL A 116 11.71 -27.61 30.72
CA VAL A 116 10.79 -28.67 31.13
C VAL A 116 10.84 -29.82 30.13
N LEU A 117 11.50 -30.92 30.50
CA LEU A 117 11.46 -32.16 29.73
C LEU A 117 10.08 -32.83 29.91
N TRP A 118 9.34 -32.96 28.82
CA TRP A 118 8.11 -33.75 28.79
C TRP A 118 8.45 -35.24 28.67
N ALA A 119 8.29 -35.97 29.78
CA ALA A 119 8.54 -37.41 29.88
C ALA A 119 7.25 -38.19 30.19
N GLY A 120 6.10 -37.68 29.74
CA GLY A 120 4.82 -38.36 29.87
C GLY A 120 4.63 -39.54 28.91
N LYS A 121 3.49 -40.22 29.01
CA LYS A 121 3.18 -41.40 28.19
C LYS A 121 2.60 -41.07 26.80
N ALA A 122 2.14 -39.83 26.59
CA ALA A 122 1.52 -39.37 25.36
C ALA A 122 1.91 -37.91 25.08
N PRO A 123 1.81 -37.42 23.84
CA PRO A 123 1.99 -36.00 23.53
C PRO A 123 1.09 -35.08 24.36
N ILE A 124 1.51 -33.84 24.59
CA ILE A 124 0.67 -32.82 25.22
C ILE A 124 -0.23 -32.21 24.16
N ASP A 125 -1.54 -32.28 24.37
CA ASP A 125 -2.48 -31.45 23.63
C ASP A 125 -2.44 -30.02 24.19
N ALA A 126 -2.15 -29.06 23.33
CA ALA A 126 -2.02 -27.65 23.66
C ALA A 126 -2.78 -26.78 22.66
N TYR A 127 -2.98 -25.53 23.05
CA TYR A 127 -3.34 -24.45 22.15
C TYR A 127 -2.18 -23.47 22.02
N GLU A 128 -2.08 -22.83 20.87
CA GLU A 128 -1.19 -21.70 20.67
C GLU A 128 -1.86 -20.57 19.90
N PHE A 129 -1.36 -19.36 20.10
CA PHE A 129 -1.62 -18.23 19.21
C PHE A 129 -0.40 -17.31 19.19
N SER A 130 -0.24 -16.59 18.08
CA SER A 130 0.87 -15.65 17.90
C SER A 130 0.35 -14.24 17.71
N PHE A 131 1.13 -13.25 18.14
CA PHE A 131 0.78 -11.84 18.03
C PHE A 131 2.04 -10.96 18.04
N ILE A 132 1.86 -9.70 17.68
CA ILE A 132 2.92 -8.70 17.72
C ILE A 132 2.60 -7.72 18.85
N SER A 133 3.61 -7.35 19.62
CA SER A 133 3.54 -6.21 20.54
C SER A 133 4.83 -5.41 20.44
N GLY A 134 4.70 -4.14 20.07
CA GLY A 134 5.84 -3.33 19.63
C GLY A 134 6.54 -3.95 18.42
N GLU A 135 7.87 -4.06 18.46
CA GLU A 135 8.69 -4.63 17.39
C GLU A 135 9.05 -6.11 17.63
N ARG A 136 8.26 -6.83 18.44
CA ARG A 136 8.51 -8.24 18.77
C ARG A 136 7.29 -9.08 18.44
N ARG A 137 7.55 -10.30 17.95
CA ARG A 137 6.54 -11.33 17.74
C ARG A 137 6.59 -12.29 18.91
N TYR A 138 5.44 -12.62 19.45
CA TYR A 138 5.30 -13.54 20.55
C TYR A 138 4.37 -14.69 20.20
N ARG A 139 4.64 -15.85 20.78
CA ARG A 139 3.76 -17.01 20.78
C ARG A 139 3.38 -17.35 22.22
N VAL A 140 2.10 -17.56 22.44
CA VAL A 140 1.56 -18.10 23.69
C VAL A 140 1.28 -19.58 23.47
N VAL A 141 1.73 -20.43 24.38
CA VAL A 141 1.45 -21.87 24.33
C VAL A 141 0.82 -22.31 25.64
N THR A 142 -0.28 -23.05 25.55
CA THR A 142 -1.08 -23.45 26.71
C THR A 142 -1.54 -24.90 26.60
N PRO A 143 -0.86 -25.84 27.30
CA PRO A 143 -1.36 -27.20 27.53
C PRO A 143 -2.81 -27.26 28.02
N LYS A 144 -3.66 -27.96 27.27
CA LYS A 144 -5.11 -28.06 27.53
C LYS A 144 -5.40 -28.69 28.89
N ALA A 145 -4.64 -29.70 29.29
CA ALA A 145 -4.89 -30.45 30.53
C ALA A 145 -4.75 -29.64 31.83
N CYS A 146 -4.08 -28.48 31.81
CA CYS A 146 -3.78 -27.73 33.03
C CYS A 146 -3.85 -26.21 32.90
N SER A 147 -4.05 -25.69 31.70
CA SER A 147 -4.09 -24.24 31.41
C SER A 147 -2.85 -23.48 31.85
N ASN A 148 -1.79 -24.20 32.22
CA ASN A 148 -0.48 -23.63 32.40
C ASN A 148 -0.02 -23.08 31.06
N PHE A 149 0.59 -21.91 31.05
CA PHE A 149 1.03 -21.27 29.82
C PHE A 149 2.39 -20.63 29.99
N TRP A 150 3.00 -20.30 28.87
CA TRP A 150 4.15 -19.41 28.79
C TRP A 150 4.04 -18.56 27.54
N VAL A 151 4.88 -17.53 27.48
CA VAL A 151 5.04 -16.71 26.29
C VAL A 151 6.49 -16.74 25.88
N GLU A 152 6.74 -16.88 24.60
CA GLU A 152 8.07 -16.89 24.02
C GLU A 152 8.13 -15.94 22.83
N GLU A 153 9.29 -15.32 22.64
CA GLU A 153 9.56 -14.50 21.46
C GLU A 153 9.85 -15.40 20.26
N GLN A 154 9.27 -15.05 19.10
CA GLN A 154 9.48 -15.75 17.84
C GLN A 154 10.40 -14.94 16.94
N LEU A 155 11.31 -15.66 16.26
CA LEU A 155 12.16 -15.12 15.21
C LEU A 155 11.69 -15.60 13.83
N PRO A 156 11.91 -14.81 12.76
CA PRO A 156 12.47 -13.45 12.78
C PRO A 156 11.51 -12.42 13.41
N PRO A 157 12.05 -11.30 13.95
CA PRO A 157 11.20 -10.23 14.46
C PRO A 157 10.36 -9.62 13.32
N PRO A 158 9.21 -9.02 13.66
CA PRO A 158 8.39 -8.31 12.68
C PRO A 158 9.18 -7.12 12.09
N ARG A 159 9.00 -6.87 10.80
CA ARG A 159 9.77 -5.83 10.08
C ARG A 159 8.87 -4.78 9.45
N HIS A 160 9.39 -3.57 9.34
CA HIS A 160 8.86 -2.55 8.43
C HIS A 160 9.35 -2.83 7.02
N ALA A 161 8.44 -2.95 6.05
CA ALA A 161 8.81 -3.19 4.67
C ALA A 161 7.76 -2.64 3.71
N LEU A 162 8.23 -1.94 2.68
CA LEU A 162 7.41 -1.48 1.58
C LEU A 162 7.77 -2.25 0.31
N ASP A 163 6.85 -2.26 -0.63
CA ASP A 163 7.05 -2.71 -2.00
C ASP A 163 6.39 -1.71 -2.95
N LEU A 164 6.99 -1.49 -4.11
CA LEU A 164 6.52 -0.52 -5.09
C LEU A 164 6.52 -1.14 -6.48
N SER A 165 5.36 -1.09 -7.15
CA SER A 165 5.25 -1.44 -8.57
C SER A 165 4.91 -0.21 -9.42
N CYS A 166 5.30 -0.25 -10.70
CA CYS A 166 5.04 0.78 -11.71
C CYS A 166 4.42 0.09 -12.93
N GLU A 167 3.27 0.59 -13.37
CA GLU A 167 2.53 0.06 -14.52
C GLU A 167 2.26 1.21 -15.50
N THR A 168 2.53 0.96 -16.78
CA THR A 168 2.25 1.89 -17.87
C THR A 168 2.17 1.11 -19.18
N PRO A 169 1.44 1.58 -20.21
CA PRO A 169 1.43 0.92 -21.51
C PRO A 169 2.84 0.84 -22.11
N GLU A 170 3.18 -0.30 -22.71
CA GLU A 170 4.50 -0.51 -23.33
C GLU A 170 4.72 0.41 -24.54
N GLU A 171 3.67 0.66 -25.32
CA GLU A 171 3.71 1.50 -26.51
C GLU A 171 2.46 2.38 -26.60
N VAL A 172 2.67 3.66 -26.92
CA VAL A 172 1.62 4.66 -27.11
C VAL A 172 1.97 5.50 -28.34
N PRO A 173 1.06 5.74 -29.28
CA PRO A 173 1.36 6.65 -30.39
C PRO A 173 1.50 8.11 -29.91
N HIS A 174 2.50 8.85 -30.39
CA HIS A 174 2.64 10.29 -30.17
C HIS A 174 1.59 11.04 -31.02
N PRO A 175 0.95 12.12 -30.52
CA PRO A 175 1.21 12.85 -29.26
C PRO A 175 0.35 12.43 -28.05
N TYR A 176 -0.06 11.16 -27.96
CA TYR A 176 -1.00 10.76 -26.90
C TYR A 176 -0.37 10.68 -25.54
N LEU A 177 -1.25 10.63 -24.54
CA LEU A 177 -0.86 10.59 -23.15
C LEU A 177 -0.60 9.14 -22.71
N ALA A 178 0.44 8.93 -21.92
CA ALA A 178 0.61 7.68 -21.18
C ALA A 178 0.14 7.87 -19.74
N GLN A 179 -0.70 6.95 -19.28
CA GLN A 179 -1.01 6.82 -17.86
C GLN A 179 0.05 5.94 -17.19
N VAL A 180 0.58 6.42 -16.07
CA VAL A 180 1.56 5.72 -15.25
C VAL A 180 0.96 5.54 -13.87
N CYS A 181 0.77 4.31 -13.44
CA CYS A 181 0.23 3.99 -12.13
C CYS A 181 1.32 3.35 -11.25
N ASN A 182 1.49 3.88 -10.05
CA ASN A 182 2.38 3.35 -9.05
C ASN A 182 1.54 2.73 -7.92
N THR A 183 1.83 1.49 -7.56
CA THR A 183 1.18 0.82 -6.43
C THR A 183 2.18 0.61 -5.31
N LEU A 184 1.99 1.35 -4.21
CA LEU A 184 2.75 1.18 -2.98
C LEU A 184 2.03 0.18 -2.07
N ARG A 185 2.75 -0.78 -1.52
CA ARG A 185 2.24 -1.80 -0.60
C ARG A 185 3.08 -1.87 0.66
N ASN A 186 2.44 -2.05 1.82
CA ASN A 186 3.14 -2.47 3.02
C ASN A 186 3.19 -4.00 3.04
N VAL A 187 4.37 -4.55 2.77
CA VAL A 187 4.65 -6.00 2.76
C VAL A 187 5.36 -6.45 4.05
N GLY A 188 5.47 -5.55 5.03
CA GLY A 188 5.97 -5.82 6.36
C GLY A 188 4.87 -6.32 7.30
N ASP A 189 5.27 -6.51 8.55
CA ASP A 189 4.41 -6.98 9.63
C ASP A 189 3.90 -5.84 10.52
N LEU A 190 4.52 -4.66 10.40
CA LEU A 190 4.27 -3.49 11.24
C LEU A 190 3.67 -2.37 10.41
N THR A 191 2.78 -1.60 11.05
CA THR A 191 2.27 -0.36 10.47
C THR A 191 3.42 0.61 10.25
N GLU A 192 3.51 1.17 9.04
CA GLU A 192 4.43 2.24 8.73
C GLU A 192 3.77 3.58 9.12
N PRO A 193 4.27 4.32 10.13
CA PRO A 193 3.62 5.56 10.57
C PRO A 193 3.44 6.57 9.44
N ARG A 194 4.42 6.61 8.53
CA ARG A 194 4.34 7.42 7.32
C ARG A 194 5.09 6.76 6.17
N ALA A 195 4.39 6.55 5.06
CA ALA A 195 5.00 6.15 3.80
C ALA A 195 4.94 7.32 2.80
N LEU A 196 6.07 7.66 2.19
CA LEU A 196 6.20 8.71 1.18
C LEU A 196 6.52 8.05 -0.16
N LEU A 197 5.62 8.17 -1.12
CA LEU A 197 5.85 7.81 -2.52
C LEU A 197 6.26 9.06 -3.29
N SER A 198 7.21 8.94 -4.19
CA SER A 198 7.52 9.97 -5.15
C SER A 198 7.82 9.44 -6.54
N LEU A 199 7.36 10.20 -7.52
CA LEU A 199 7.66 10.05 -8.92
C LEU A 199 8.34 11.33 -9.42
N PRO A 200 9.66 11.34 -9.64
CA PRO A 200 10.35 12.42 -10.34
C PRO A 200 9.72 12.68 -11.70
N MET A 201 9.70 13.95 -12.12
CA MET A 201 9.25 14.31 -13.46
C MET A 201 10.20 13.67 -14.49
N PRO A 202 9.69 12.88 -15.44
CA PRO A 202 10.53 12.22 -16.43
C PRO A 202 11.11 13.24 -17.41
N ALA A 203 12.26 12.92 -18.00
CA ALA A 203 12.77 13.69 -19.13
C ALA A 203 11.90 13.48 -20.38
N GLY A 204 11.58 14.56 -21.10
CA GLY A 204 10.86 14.50 -22.38
C GLY A 204 9.35 14.32 -22.28
N ALA A 205 8.76 14.47 -21.09
CA ALA A 205 7.32 14.43 -20.90
C ALA A 205 6.86 15.44 -19.84
N LYS A 206 5.61 15.91 -19.96
CA LYS A 206 4.98 16.82 -19.01
C LYS A 206 3.77 16.17 -18.37
N VAL A 207 3.63 16.30 -17.06
CA VAL A 207 2.43 15.86 -16.36
C VAL A 207 1.22 16.67 -16.81
N ARG A 208 0.08 16.00 -17.00
CA ARG A 208 -1.20 16.59 -17.38
C ARG A 208 -2.21 16.52 -16.25
N CYS A 209 -2.32 15.35 -15.64
CA CYS A 209 -3.23 15.08 -14.54
C CYS A 209 -2.59 14.13 -13.55
N VAL A 210 -3.03 14.21 -12.30
CA VAL A 210 -2.61 13.36 -11.19
C VAL A 210 -3.84 12.88 -10.44
N SER A 211 -3.76 11.68 -9.86
CA SER A 211 -4.79 11.14 -8.98
C SER A 211 -4.24 10.93 -7.56
N GLY A 212 -5.14 10.61 -6.62
CA GLY A 212 -4.75 10.25 -5.26
C GLY A 212 -4.21 11.40 -4.41
N GLY A 213 -4.50 12.65 -4.76
CA GLY A 213 -4.12 13.83 -3.96
C GLY A 213 -2.61 14.10 -3.95
N ALA A 214 -1.95 13.97 -5.09
CA ALA A 214 -0.53 14.26 -5.22
C ALA A 214 -0.21 15.69 -4.77
N ASP A 215 0.87 15.86 -4.01
CA ASP A 215 1.52 17.16 -3.82
C ASP A 215 2.33 17.49 -5.09
N VAL A 216 1.98 18.62 -5.69
CA VAL A 216 2.55 19.15 -6.94
C VAL A 216 3.26 20.49 -6.74
N SER A 217 3.55 20.86 -5.49
CA SER A 217 4.25 22.11 -5.16
C SER A 217 5.69 22.13 -5.69
N ASP A 218 6.32 20.96 -5.84
CA ASP A 218 7.63 20.80 -6.45
C ASP A 218 7.49 20.49 -7.96
N PRO A 219 7.98 21.37 -8.86
CA PRO A 219 7.88 21.12 -10.30
C PRO A 219 8.74 19.96 -10.79
N THR A 220 9.66 19.46 -9.98
CA THR A 220 10.60 18.38 -10.35
C THR A 220 10.09 16.99 -10.00
N ARG A 221 9.03 16.87 -9.21
CA ARG A 221 8.50 15.57 -8.76
C ARG A 221 7.05 15.64 -8.28
N LEU A 222 6.36 14.53 -8.41
CA LEU A 222 5.07 14.27 -7.76
C LEU A 222 5.32 13.52 -6.45
N SER A 223 4.58 13.86 -5.39
CA SER A 223 4.71 13.18 -4.09
C SER A 223 3.35 12.81 -3.49
N TRP A 224 3.29 11.67 -2.82
CA TRP A 224 2.11 11.21 -2.06
C TRP A 224 2.55 10.73 -0.69
N ALA A 225 1.82 11.14 0.36
CA ALA A 225 2.08 10.71 1.72
C ALA A 225 0.89 9.92 2.26
N PHE A 226 1.16 8.77 2.86
CA PHE A 226 0.19 7.91 3.50
C PHE A 226 0.54 7.78 4.98
N ALA A 227 -0.37 8.21 5.85
CA ALA A 227 -0.22 8.03 7.30
C ALA A 227 -0.72 6.66 7.73
N ASN A 228 -0.10 6.09 8.77
CA ASN A 228 -0.48 4.82 9.38
C ASN A 228 -0.75 3.73 8.35
N PHE A 229 0.23 3.49 7.48
CA PHE A 229 0.11 2.55 6.38
C PHE A 229 0.23 1.12 6.91
N GLU A 230 -0.92 0.50 7.18
CA GLU A 230 -1.05 -0.79 7.87
C GLU A 230 -0.46 -1.97 7.08
N PRO A 231 -0.06 -3.08 7.76
CA PRO A 231 0.37 -4.31 7.10
C PRO A 231 -0.66 -4.81 6.07
N GLY A 232 -0.19 -5.14 4.87
CA GLY A 232 -1.05 -5.59 3.76
C GLY A 232 -1.83 -4.47 3.05
N ALA A 233 -1.80 -3.23 3.55
CA ALA A 233 -2.40 -2.10 2.86
C ALA A 233 -1.72 -1.84 1.51
N ALA A 234 -2.52 -1.46 0.52
CA ALA A 234 -2.06 -1.07 -0.81
C ALA A 234 -2.73 0.24 -1.24
N ARG A 235 -1.98 1.10 -1.92
CA ARG A 235 -2.49 2.32 -2.55
C ARG A 235 -1.94 2.44 -3.96
N THR A 236 -2.84 2.62 -4.92
CA THR A 236 -2.49 2.90 -6.31
C THR A 236 -2.78 4.36 -6.60
N VAL A 237 -1.78 5.06 -7.12
CA VAL A 237 -1.88 6.45 -7.58
C VAL A 237 -1.36 6.54 -9.00
N CYS A 238 -1.96 7.41 -9.81
CA CYS A 238 -1.61 7.51 -11.21
C CYS A 238 -1.31 8.96 -11.61
N ALA A 239 -0.46 9.12 -12.62
CA ALA A 239 -0.20 10.37 -13.29
C ALA A 239 -0.23 10.15 -14.80
N THR A 240 -0.75 11.13 -15.53
CA THR A 240 -0.86 11.08 -16.98
C THR A 240 0.14 12.06 -17.59
N PHE A 241 0.98 11.58 -18.51
CA PHE A 241 2.08 12.34 -19.09
C PHE A 241 1.88 12.55 -20.59
N ALA A 242 2.12 13.77 -21.05
CA ALA A 242 2.21 14.13 -22.47
C ALA A 242 3.68 14.08 -22.92
N PRO A 243 4.05 13.28 -23.92
CA PRO A 243 5.40 13.27 -24.47
C PRO A 243 5.68 14.54 -25.29
N ASP A 244 6.88 15.09 -25.19
CA ASP A 244 7.31 16.22 -26.03
C ASP A 244 7.54 15.77 -27.49
N GLN A 245 7.98 14.53 -27.70
CA GLN A 245 8.26 13.92 -29.01
C GLN A 245 8.15 12.39 -28.95
N ALA A 246 8.19 11.73 -30.11
CA ALA A 246 8.31 10.28 -30.19
C ALA A 246 9.66 9.81 -29.60
N ALA A 247 9.61 9.14 -28.45
CA ALA A 247 10.78 8.66 -27.73
C ALA A 247 10.38 7.56 -26.74
N ARG A 248 11.35 6.79 -26.24
CA ARG A 248 11.13 5.95 -25.05
C ARG A 248 11.28 6.83 -23.81
N ILE A 249 10.25 6.87 -22.98
CA ILE A 249 10.26 7.60 -21.71
C ILE A 249 10.24 6.59 -20.57
N GLU A 250 11.16 6.74 -19.64
CA GLU A 250 11.27 5.94 -18.43
C GLU A 250 10.70 6.70 -17.23
N PHE A 251 9.94 5.99 -16.40
CA PHE A 251 9.38 6.47 -15.15
C PHE A 251 10.03 5.68 -14.01
N ALA A 252 10.74 6.39 -13.12
CA ALA A 252 11.45 5.78 -12.00
C ALA A 252 10.87 6.27 -10.68
N GLY A 253 9.97 5.49 -10.09
CA GLY A 253 9.35 5.80 -8.80
C GLY A 253 10.22 5.35 -7.63
N SER A 254 10.08 6.01 -6.49
CA SER A 254 10.69 5.60 -5.22
C SER A 254 9.72 5.79 -4.07
N ALA A 255 9.75 4.91 -3.09
CA ALA A 255 9.03 5.09 -1.85
C ALA A 255 9.91 4.83 -0.64
N THR A 256 9.67 5.56 0.44
CA THR A 256 10.38 5.43 1.72
C THR A 256 9.38 5.42 2.86
N GLY A 257 9.59 4.56 3.85
CA GLY A 257 8.94 4.69 5.14
C GLY A 257 9.71 5.66 6.04
N GLU A 258 9.10 6.03 7.15
CA GLU A 258 9.82 6.57 8.31
C GLU A 258 10.72 5.48 8.93
N ARG A 259 10.28 4.22 8.88
CA ARG A 259 11.00 3.05 9.41
C ARG A 259 11.41 2.06 8.30
N ALA A 260 10.55 1.84 7.30
CA ALA A 260 10.85 0.95 6.20
C ALA A 260 11.97 1.51 5.29
N PRO A 261 12.87 0.64 4.77
CA PRO A 261 13.90 1.06 3.82
C PRO A 261 13.29 1.57 2.51
N ALA A 262 14.09 2.33 1.76
CA ALA A 262 13.70 2.81 0.45
C ALA A 262 13.48 1.65 -0.53
N VAL A 263 12.43 1.77 -1.35
CA VAL A 263 12.17 0.89 -2.49
C VAL A 263 12.02 1.71 -3.76
N THR A 264 12.34 1.11 -4.90
CA THR A 264 12.26 1.76 -6.21
C THR A 264 11.56 0.87 -7.21
N SER A 265 10.85 1.48 -8.14
CA SER A 265 10.24 0.79 -9.27
C SER A 265 10.54 1.55 -10.57
N ARG A 266 10.55 0.83 -11.69
CA ARG A 266 10.74 1.43 -13.01
C ARG A 266 9.74 0.81 -13.98
N CYS A 267 9.16 1.65 -14.82
CA CYS A 267 8.42 1.23 -15.99
C CYS A 267 8.65 2.24 -17.12
N ALA A 268 8.33 1.88 -18.36
CA ALA A 268 8.63 2.74 -19.49
C ALA A 268 7.61 2.56 -20.61
N THR A 269 7.35 3.65 -21.31
CA THR A 269 6.51 3.68 -22.51
C THR A 269 7.34 4.09 -23.70
N ARG A 270 7.20 3.37 -24.81
CA ARG A 270 7.69 3.80 -26.12
C ARG A 270 6.63 4.65 -26.81
N PHE A 271 6.97 5.90 -27.09
CA PHE A 271 6.14 6.76 -27.92
C PHE A 271 6.57 6.66 -29.38
N SER A 272 5.68 6.14 -30.22
CA SER A 272 5.93 5.95 -31.65
C SER A 272 5.27 7.06 -32.46
N ALA A 273 5.96 7.58 -33.49
CA ALA A 273 5.37 8.61 -34.35
C ALA A 273 4.11 8.06 -35.03
N SER A 274 3.05 8.86 -35.05
CA SER A 274 1.77 8.48 -35.63
C SER A 274 1.07 9.70 -36.20
N ASP A 275 0.48 9.52 -37.39
CA ASP A 275 -0.34 10.54 -38.04
C ASP A 275 -1.83 10.41 -37.65
N VAL A 276 -2.15 9.51 -36.70
CA VAL A 276 -3.52 9.34 -36.23
C VAL A 276 -3.89 10.50 -35.31
N GLU A 277 -4.95 11.22 -35.68
CA GLU A 277 -5.50 12.30 -34.88
C GLU A 277 -6.76 11.80 -34.12
N PRO A 278 -6.75 11.73 -32.77
CA PRO A 278 -7.87 11.19 -32.00
C PRO A 278 -9.08 12.11 -32.01
N ILE A 279 -8.85 13.41 -32.12
CA ILE A 279 -9.89 14.43 -32.20
C ILE A 279 -9.53 15.33 -33.37
N ARG A 280 -10.31 15.21 -34.45
CA ARG A 280 -10.21 16.09 -35.60
C ARG A 280 -11.42 17.01 -35.61
N ILE A 281 -11.16 18.31 -35.69
CA ILE A 281 -12.21 19.33 -35.78
C ILE A 281 -12.10 19.97 -37.16
N VAL A 282 -13.14 19.80 -37.98
CA VAL A 282 -13.30 20.52 -39.25
C VAL A 282 -14.31 21.62 -39.01
N GLY A 283 -13.85 22.87 -39.10
CA GLY A 283 -14.72 24.05 -38.96
C GLY A 283 -15.30 24.53 -40.29
N PRO A 284 -16.13 25.59 -40.24
CA PRO A 284 -16.75 26.18 -41.44
C PRO A 284 -15.68 26.78 -42.36
N GLN A 285 -16.04 26.96 -43.64
CA GLN A 285 -15.21 27.70 -44.58
C GLN A 285 -15.09 29.17 -44.13
N ALA A 286 -13.86 29.68 -44.04
CA ALA A 286 -13.62 31.05 -43.62
C ALA A 286 -13.71 32.04 -44.80
N PRO A 287 -14.17 33.30 -44.57
CA PRO A 287 -14.76 33.80 -43.33
C PRO A 287 -16.25 33.40 -43.20
N ALA A 288 -16.69 33.04 -42.00
CA ALA A 288 -18.12 32.86 -41.70
C ALA A 288 -18.79 34.24 -41.46
N PRO A 289 -19.86 34.60 -42.20
CA PRO A 289 -20.54 35.88 -42.00
C PRO A 289 -21.17 36.01 -40.61
N VAL A 290 -21.18 37.23 -40.05
CA VAL A 290 -21.89 37.50 -38.80
C VAL A 290 -23.39 37.28 -38.99
N GLY A 291 -24.01 36.60 -38.03
CA GLY A 291 -25.44 36.28 -38.03
C GLY A 291 -25.80 34.99 -38.75
N THR A 292 -24.88 34.34 -39.46
CA THR A 292 -25.14 33.06 -40.12
C THR A 292 -24.77 31.88 -39.24
N GLU A 293 -25.36 30.72 -39.55
CA GLU A 293 -24.97 29.44 -38.96
C GLU A 293 -23.67 28.94 -39.58
N ALA A 294 -22.85 28.33 -38.74
CA ALA A 294 -21.55 27.75 -39.04
C ALA A 294 -21.55 26.32 -38.51
N GLU A 295 -21.03 25.41 -39.32
CA GLU A 295 -21.00 23.98 -39.01
C GLU A 295 -19.60 23.51 -38.64
N TYR A 296 -19.51 22.71 -37.60
CA TYR A 296 -18.33 22.00 -37.16
C TYR A 296 -18.56 20.49 -37.22
N LEU A 297 -17.60 19.74 -37.76
CA LEU A 297 -17.53 18.29 -37.67
C LEU A 297 -16.43 17.91 -36.70
N VAL A 298 -16.82 17.34 -35.56
CA VAL A 298 -15.91 16.82 -34.54
C VAL A 298 -15.86 15.30 -34.68
N ARG A 299 -14.73 14.81 -35.19
CA ARG A 299 -14.48 13.37 -35.38
C ARG A 299 -13.56 12.86 -34.28
N VAL A 300 -14.04 11.86 -33.55
CA VAL A 300 -13.25 11.10 -32.58
C VAL A 300 -12.83 9.78 -33.21
N ARG A 301 -11.56 9.42 -33.11
CA ARG A 301 -11.05 8.11 -33.50
C ARG A 301 -10.37 7.45 -32.30
N ASN A 302 -10.66 6.18 -32.04
CA ASN A 302 -9.91 5.41 -31.05
C ASN A 302 -8.56 4.99 -31.65
N PRO A 303 -7.43 5.50 -31.13
CA PRO A 303 -6.14 5.16 -31.70
C PRO A 303 -5.46 3.97 -30.98
N GLY A 304 -6.06 3.48 -29.89
CA GLY A 304 -5.52 2.41 -29.06
C GLY A 304 -5.93 1.02 -29.53
N ALA A 305 -5.29 0.00 -28.96
CA ALA A 305 -5.59 -1.41 -29.22
C ALA A 305 -6.78 -1.96 -28.39
N ALA A 306 -7.27 -1.21 -27.41
CA ALA A 306 -8.41 -1.55 -26.57
C ALA A 306 -9.61 -0.63 -26.89
N PRO A 307 -10.87 -1.10 -26.71
CA PRO A 307 -12.05 -0.26 -26.90
C PRO A 307 -12.10 0.89 -25.88
N LEU A 308 -12.52 2.07 -26.34
CA LEU A 308 -12.88 3.19 -25.46
C LEU A 308 -14.33 3.03 -25.02
N ALA A 309 -14.59 3.09 -23.72
CA ALA A 309 -15.93 2.96 -23.15
C ALA A 309 -16.43 4.32 -22.66
N ASN A 310 -17.75 4.51 -22.75
CA ASN A 310 -18.42 5.73 -22.28
C ASN A 310 -17.81 7.01 -22.84
N VAL A 311 -17.57 7.02 -24.16
CA VAL A 311 -16.99 8.17 -24.88
C VAL A 311 -17.95 9.36 -24.80
N ARG A 312 -17.47 10.46 -24.25
CA ARG A 312 -18.19 11.74 -24.13
C ARG A 312 -17.33 12.89 -24.64
N LEU A 313 -17.98 13.91 -25.18
CA LEU A 313 -17.34 15.18 -25.52
C LEU A 313 -17.88 16.28 -24.62
N ALA A 314 -16.97 17.11 -24.09
CA ALA A 314 -17.29 18.42 -23.54
C ALA A 314 -16.72 19.49 -24.48
N VAL A 315 -17.58 20.35 -25.01
CA VAL A 315 -17.22 21.35 -26.02
C VAL A 315 -17.46 22.74 -25.49
N ARG A 316 -16.45 23.60 -25.62
CA ARG A 316 -16.49 25.02 -25.28
C ARG A 316 -16.38 25.84 -26.56
N LEU A 317 -17.45 26.57 -26.86
CA LEU A 317 -17.43 27.64 -27.85
C LEU A 317 -16.95 28.92 -27.18
N ASP A 318 -16.19 29.75 -27.89
CA ASP A 318 -15.88 31.09 -27.41
C ASP A 318 -17.10 32.03 -27.52
N GLN A 319 -17.00 33.19 -26.86
CA GLN A 319 -18.10 34.15 -26.75
C GLN A 319 -18.59 34.73 -28.09
N ARG A 320 -17.83 34.53 -29.19
CA ARG A 320 -18.17 35.01 -30.53
C ARG A 320 -19.19 34.12 -31.23
N GLN A 321 -19.61 33.05 -30.59
CA GLN A 321 -20.47 32.04 -31.17
C GLN A 321 -21.51 31.58 -30.15
N SER A 322 -22.72 31.29 -30.63
CA SER A 322 -23.76 30.64 -29.81
C SER A 322 -24.17 29.31 -30.41
N PHE A 323 -24.29 28.28 -29.60
CA PHE A 323 -24.79 26.98 -30.05
C PHE A 323 -26.24 27.08 -30.56
N VAL A 324 -26.50 26.47 -31.71
CA VAL A 324 -27.83 26.39 -32.33
C VAL A 324 -28.39 24.97 -32.22
N GLY A 325 -27.56 23.96 -32.51
CA GLY A 325 -27.97 22.57 -32.45
C GLY A 325 -26.82 21.63 -32.77
N GLY A 326 -27.03 20.33 -32.54
CA GLY A 326 -26.04 19.32 -32.86
C GLY A 326 -26.66 17.96 -33.10
N SER A 327 -25.95 17.12 -33.86
CA SER A 327 -26.33 15.75 -34.17
C SER A 327 -25.12 14.83 -34.11
N GLY A 328 -25.35 13.52 -34.05
CA GLY A 328 -24.30 12.52 -33.98
C GLY A 328 -24.80 11.22 -33.33
N PRO A 329 -23.87 10.31 -32.97
CA PRO A 329 -24.19 9.04 -32.32
C PRO A 329 -24.95 9.19 -30.99
N THR A 330 -24.79 10.32 -30.31
CA THR A 330 -25.48 10.64 -29.07
C THR A 330 -25.95 12.10 -29.07
N PRO A 331 -27.03 12.43 -28.33
CA PRO A 331 -27.55 13.80 -28.26
C PRO A 331 -26.50 14.78 -27.72
N VAL A 332 -26.52 16.02 -28.24
CA VAL A 332 -25.71 17.14 -27.74
C VAL A 332 -26.61 18.10 -26.99
N VAL A 333 -26.25 18.42 -25.74
CA VAL A 333 -27.03 19.30 -24.87
C VAL A 333 -26.16 20.41 -24.30
N VAL A 334 -26.74 21.58 -24.07
CA VAL A 334 -26.10 22.65 -23.28
C VAL A 334 -26.27 22.31 -21.80
N ALA A 335 -25.17 22.08 -21.09
CA ALA A 335 -25.19 21.84 -19.66
C ALA A 335 -25.34 23.15 -18.88
N ALA A 336 -25.68 23.05 -17.59
CA ALA A 336 -25.91 24.22 -16.73
C ALA A 336 -24.68 25.12 -16.55
N ASP A 337 -23.48 24.57 -16.78
CA ASP A 337 -22.19 25.28 -16.77
C ASP A 337 -21.88 26.00 -18.10
N GLY A 338 -22.78 25.92 -19.09
CA GLY A 338 -22.62 26.52 -20.41
C GLY A 338 -21.77 25.70 -21.39
N LEU A 339 -21.23 24.56 -20.98
CA LEU A 339 -20.53 23.62 -21.87
C LEU A 339 -21.52 22.79 -22.68
N LEU A 340 -21.20 22.51 -23.93
CA LEU A 340 -21.94 21.53 -24.71
C LEU A 340 -21.44 20.14 -24.31
N ARG A 341 -22.35 19.22 -24.03
CA ARG A 341 -22.02 17.84 -23.64
C ARG A 341 -22.75 16.84 -24.52
N THR A 342 -22.06 15.79 -24.92
CA THR A 342 -22.70 14.65 -25.60
C THR A 342 -23.21 13.64 -24.59
N GLY A 343 -24.23 12.86 -24.97
CA GLY A 343 -24.51 11.58 -24.29
C GLY A 343 -23.32 10.62 -24.39
N ALA A 344 -23.30 9.60 -23.53
CA ALA A 344 -22.26 8.57 -23.53
C ALA A 344 -22.42 7.62 -24.72
N LEU A 345 -21.45 7.61 -25.64
CA LEU A 345 -21.32 6.56 -26.64
C LEU A 345 -20.72 5.33 -25.95
N ALA A 346 -21.46 4.23 -25.92
CA ALA A 346 -21.15 3.08 -25.07
C ALA A 346 -19.75 2.50 -25.31
N SER A 347 -19.35 2.37 -26.58
CA SER A 347 -18.05 1.83 -26.95
C SER A 347 -17.58 2.40 -28.30
N LEU A 348 -16.27 2.56 -28.43
CA LEU A 348 -15.56 2.85 -29.69
C LEU A 348 -14.36 1.90 -29.79
N GLY A 349 -14.46 0.89 -30.64
CA GLY A 349 -13.45 -0.15 -30.82
C GLY A 349 -12.13 0.36 -31.42
N PRO A 350 -11.06 -0.46 -31.43
CA PRO A 350 -9.76 -0.07 -31.98
C PRO A 350 -9.86 0.40 -33.43
N GLY A 351 -9.37 1.62 -33.70
CA GLY A 351 -9.39 2.23 -35.03
C GLY A 351 -10.75 2.77 -35.48
N GLU A 352 -11.84 2.48 -34.77
CA GLU A 352 -13.18 3.00 -35.06
C GLU A 352 -13.26 4.50 -34.83
N GLN A 353 -14.23 5.14 -35.51
CA GLN A 353 -14.47 6.57 -35.43
C GLN A 353 -15.95 6.90 -35.24
N ALA A 354 -16.20 7.97 -34.51
CA ALA A 354 -17.50 8.57 -34.29
C ALA A 354 -17.45 10.06 -34.65
N GLU A 355 -18.53 10.60 -35.20
CA GLU A 355 -18.56 11.98 -35.68
C GLU A 355 -19.79 12.71 -35.14
N TRP A 356 -19.58 13.88 -34.53
CA TRP A 356 -20.63 14.79 -34.11
C TRP A 356 -20.59 16.05 -34.96
N ARG A 357 -21.77 16.48 -35.41
CA ARG A 357 -21.98 17.73 -36.11
C ARG A 357 -22.52 18.76 -35.15
N LEU A 358 -21.86 19.91 -35.03
CA LEU A 358 -22.27 21.03 -34.19
C LEU A 358 -22.56 22.23 -35.08
N VAL A 359 -23.69 22.89 -34.84
CA VAL A 359 -24.08 24.12 -35.52
C VAL A 359 -24.04 25.25 -34.51
N ALA A 360 -23.29 26.30 -34.83
CA ALA A 360 -23.19 27.51 -34.02
C ALA A 360 -23.50 28.74 -34.89
N LYS A 361 -24.11 29.77 -34.30
CA LYS A 361 -24.34 31.04 -34.95
C LYS A 361 -23.17 31.98 -34.67
N THR A 362 -22.66 32.63 -35.71
CA THR A 362 -21.58 33.63 -35.60
C THR A 362 -22.16 34.93 -35.04
N LEU A 363 -21.61 35.43 -33.93
CA LEU A 363 -22.09 36.62 -33.23
C LEU A 363 -21.22 37.86 -33.48
N GLU A 364 -19.90 37.66 -33.56
CA GLU A 364 -18.92 38.74 -33.69
C GLU A 364 -17.89 38.43 -34.77
N THR A 365 -17.23 39.48 -35.28
CA THR A 365 -16.06 39.31 -36.15
C THR A 365 -14.83 38.88 -35.33
N GLY A 366 -13.89 38.19 -35.99
CA GLY A 366 -12.61 37.78 -35.40
C GLY A 366 -12.36 36.27 -35.44
N GLU A 367 -11.25 35.84 -34.84
CA GLU A 367 -10.87 34.44 -34.76
C GLU A 367 -11.75 33.68 -33.76
N ALA A 368 -12.72 32.94 -34.30
CA ALA A 368 -13.56 32.00 -33.56
C ALA A 368 -12.71 30.85 -33.00
N ARG A 369 -12.98 30.42 -31.77
CA ARG A 369 -12.29 29.29 -31.13
C ARG A 369 -13.27 28.27 -30.59
N MET A 370 -12.88 27.00 -30.72
CA MET A 370 -13.59 25.85 -30.15
C MET A 370 -12.57 24.98 -29.42
N GLU A 371 -12.92 24.53 -28.21
CA GLU A 371 -12.17 23.53 -27.47
C GLU A 371 -13.04 22.30 -27.26
N VAL A 372 -12.49 21.12 -27.53
CA VAL A 372 -13.14 19.82 -27.34
C VAL A 372 -12.29 19.00 -26.39
N ASP A 373 -12.89 18.60 -25.28
CA ASP A 373 -12.37 17.59 -24.36
C ASP A 373 -13.06 16.25 -24.63
N LEU A 374 -12.26 15.22 -24.87
CA LEU A 374 -12.69 13.83 -24.98
C LEU A 374 -12.51 13.14 -23.63
N GLU A 375 -13.60 12.63 -23.08
CA GLU A 375 -13.68 11.91 -21.81
C GLU A 375 -14.04 10.44 -22.06
N THR A 376 -13.30 9.51 -21.45
CA THR A 376 -13.59 8.06 -21.51
C THR A 376 -13.18 7.39 -20.20
N ASP A 377 -13.61 6.14 -19.98
CA ASP A 377 -13.25 5.40 -18.75
C ASP A 377 -11.77 4.95 -18.72
N GLN A 378 -11.11 4.87 -19.88
CA GLN A 378 -9.74 4.36 -20.03
C GLN A 378 -8.69 5.38 -19.59
N PHE A 379 -9.06 6.66 -19.52
CA PHE A 379 -8.18 7.71 -19.04
C PHE A 379 -8.96 8.73 -18.22
N PHE A 380 -8.54 8.96 -16.98
CA PHE A 380 -9.15 9.96 -16.11
C PHE A 380 -8.81 11.41 -16.49
N CYS A 381 -7.82 11.59 -17.38
CA CYS A 381 -7.37 12.89 -17.87
C CYS A 381 -7.93 13.11 -19.27
N PRO A 382 -8.82 14.10 -19.50
CA PRO A 382 -9.42 14.33 -20.81
C PRO A 382 -8.38 14.65 -21.88
N LEU A 383 -8.59 14.14 -23.10
CA LEU A 383 -7.81 14.53 -24.27
C LEU A 383 -8.39 15.82 -24.85
N ARG A 384 -7.58 16.87 -24.92
CA ARG A 384 -8.01 18.19 -25.39
C ARG A 384 -7.55 18.48 -26.80
N LYS A 385 -8.45 19.00 -27.63
CA LYS A 385 -8.14 19.61 -28.93
C LYS A 385 -8.73 21.01 -29.01
N THR A 386 -7.95 21.95 -29.53
CA THR A 386 -8.44 23.29 -29.86
C THR A 386 -8.48 23.46 -31.37
N TRP A 387 -9.54 24.09 -31.84
CA TRP A 387 -9.69 24.62 -33.19
C TRP A 387 -9.74 26.15 -33.11
N ALA A 388 -9.07 26.80 -34.04
CA ALA A 388 -9.16 28.24 -34.26
C ALA A 388 -9.45 28.47 -35.75
N GLY A 389 -10.34 29.39 -36.06
CA GLY A 389 -10.59 29.80 -37.43
C GLY A 389 -9.32 30.40 -38.05
N ALA A 390 -9.17 30.29 -39.37
CA ALA A 390 -8.11 31.06 -40.03
C ALA A 390 -8.41 32.55 -39.83
N GLY A 391 -7.58 33.24 -39.04
CA GLY A 391 -7.57 34.68 -38.99
C GLY A 391 -7.12 35.21 -40.36
N ASN A 392 -7.90 36.14 -40.93
CA ASN A 392 -7.38 36.98 -42.00
C ASN A 392 -6.41 38.02 -41.43
#